data_AF-A0A9Q6EL13-F1
#
_entry.id   AF-A0A9Q6EL13-F1
#
_cell.length_a   1.000
_cell.length_b   1.000
_cell.length_c   1.000
_cell.angle_alpha   90.00
_cell.angle_beta   90.00
_cell.angle_gamma   90.00
#
_symmetry.space_group_name_H-M   'P 1'
#
loop_
_entity.id
_entity.type
_entity.pdbx_description
1 polymer ?
#
loop_
_entity_poly.entity_id
_entity_poly.type
_entity_poly.pdbx_seq_one_letter_code
_entity_poly.pdbx_strand_id
1 'polypeptide(L)'
;MNLKILALALATLIGISAKTIAQTLNRAAPLEFQGRYLVSISDADMLASAYVDGKLGPREGRDAISVIPLAGKHIRDLRAYEAEASNSVAGPPGAVAVTPDGRYALVVETLEQRPEGDWQKQTFADLKHGKRLLLFDLSNPTRPTQVQEVAIAERPTSVSINGDGSLVSVTFHPKGAGVKTPIALIPLTNGRLGQPIYPPVSSLPPGQELIHTTWHPTQNTLALVNTNAAEISFAKVVTKDGNLGLESWGNIVKIEKAPYIARFTPDGRHLIVNNLFWGADVQGTWNEAPRGSVVSIRLEAGTQTDGSPRHALVSRAMTSVSPEGLTVSPNGRYVVTTNLERSYLPYNDNRITWFSSLTLMTLDPQTGQLNRVADYPFDGILPEAAAFDASSQYLAVVNYDHFDDRIKGGSIDFWRIASDPLNPQPQLVQTRYSIPVTRGAHSMVLVP
;
A
#
# COMPACT_ATOMS: atom_id res chain seq x y z
N MET A 1 -27.90 45.41 53.17
CA MET A 1 -26.52 44.92 53.37
C MET A 1 -26.64 43.43 53.69
N ASN A 2 -26.32 42.43 52.86
CA ASN A 2 -25.66 42.39 51.55
C ASN A 2 -26.24 41.23 50.71
N LEU A 3 -26.92 41.56 49.60
CA LEU A 3 -27.08 40.71 48.42
C LEU A 3 -25.75 40.71 47.66
N LYS A 4 -24.75 39.92 48.07
CA LYS A 4 -23.51 39.70 47.29
C LYS A 4 -22.83 38.36 47.62
N ILE A 5 -23.56 37.25 47.57
CA ILE A 5 -22.97 35.91 47.35
C ILE A 5 -23.95 35.10 46.50
N LEU A 6 -24.20 35.56 45.27
CA LEU A 6 -24.95 34.82 44.26
C LEU A 6 -24.34 35.13 42.89
N ALA A 7 -23.03 34.95 42.76
CA ALA A 7 -22.30 35.16 41.51
C ALA A 7 -20.94 34.44 41.54
N LEU A 8 -20.90 33.16 41.91
CA LEU A 8 -19.69 32.33 41.68
C LEU A 8 -19.97 30.82 41.78
N ALA A 9 -20.99 30.32 41.07
CA ALA A 9 -21.18 28.86 40.97
C ALA A 9 -21.93 28.40 39.70
N LEU A 10 -22.04 29.23 38.67
CA LEU A 10 -22.71 28.84 37.42
C LEU A 10 -22.05 29.50 36.19
N ALA A 11 -20.77 29.24 35.98
CA ALA A 11 -20.06 29.65 34.75
C ALA A 11 -18.92 28.67 34.39
N THR A 12 -19.11 27.39 34.69
CA THR A 12 -18.20 26.30 34.25
C THR A 12 -18.97 25.29 33.42
N LEU A 13 -19.67 25.76 32.38
CA LEU A 13 -20.10 24.90 31.29
C LEU A 13 -19.69 25.51 29.95
N ILE A 14 -18.83 24.74 29.25
CA ILE A 14 -18.70 24.68 27.80
C ILE A 14 -17.91 25.82 27.14
N GLY A 15 -16.60 25.84 27.39
CA GLY A 15 -15.62 26.35 26.44
C GLY A 15 -15.19 25.28 25.44
N ILE A 16 -16.14 24.61 24.76
CA ILE A 16 -15.76 23.78 23.61
C ILE A 16 -15.47 24.75 22.47
N SER A 17 -14.20 24.83 22.05
CA SER A 17 -13.80 25.74 20.98
C SER A 17 -14.60 25.44 19.69
N ALA A 18 -14.96 26.47 18.93
CA ALA A 18 -15.63 26.29 17.63
C ALA A 18 -14.85 25.34 16.68
N LYS A 19 -13.52 25.29 16.82
CA LYS A 19 -12.65 24.32 16.11
C LYS A 19 -12.93 22.88 16.52
N THR A 20 -13.13 22.62 17.81
CA THR A 20 -13.47 21.29 18.34
C THR A 20 -14.85 20.86 17.87
N ILE A 21 -15.86 21.75 17.90
CA ILE A 21 -17.21 21.46 17.39
C ILE A 21 -17.17 21.17 15.87
N ALA A 22 -16.44 21.99 15.10
CA ALA A 22 -16.27 21.78 13.66
C ALA A 22 -15.56 20.47 13.34
N GLN A 23 -14.52 20.09 14.10
CA GLN A 23 -13.85 18.80 13.97
C GLN A 23 -14.80 17.64 14.29
N THR A 24 -15.56 17.70 15.39
CA THR A 24 -16.51 16.64 15.77
C THR A 24 -17.63 16.45 14.74
N LEU A 25 -18.23 17.54 14.23
CA LEU A 25 -19.23 17.49 13.17
C LEU A 25 -18.62 16.92 11.87
N ASN A 26 -17.38 17.28 11.56
CA ASN A 26 -16.67 16.81 10.37
C ASN A 26 -16.33 15.31 10.41
N ARG A 27 -16.08 14.71 11.58
CA ARG A 27 -15.89 13.25 11.74
C ARG A 27 -17.20 12.46 11.66
N ALA A 28 -18.33 13.11 11.99
CA ALA A 28 -19.66 12.51 12.02
C ALA A 28 -20.42 12.61 10.68
N ALA A 29 -19.86 13.30 9.69
CA ALA A 29 -20.44 13.45 8.36
C ALA A 29 -20.78 12.09 7.72
N PRO A 30 -21.83 12.02 6.87
CA PRO A 30 -22.09 10.83 6.07
C PRO A 30 -20.85 10.42 5.26
N LEU A 31 -20.59 9.12 5.20
CA LEU A 31 -19.51 8.55 4.40
C LEU A 31 -20.13 7.88 3.18
N GLU A 32 -20.04 8.52 2.02
CA GLU A 32 -20.48 8.00 0.72
C GLU A 32 -19.28 7.42 -0.03
N PHE A 33 -18.64 6.42 0.57
CA PHE A 33 -17.46 5.79 -0.01
C PHE A 33 -17.84 4.98 -1.26
N GLN A 34 -17.36 5.38 -2.44
CA GLN A 34 -17.76 4.76 -3.71
C GLN A 34 -16.83 3.61 -4.13
N GLY A 35 -17.44 2.48 -4.50
CA GLY A 35 -16.77 1.30 -5.02
C GLY A 35 -17.66 0.06 -4.89
N ARG A 36 -17.23 -1.06 -5.47
CA ARG A 36 -17.88 -2.37 -5.26
C ARG A 36 -17.43 -3.03 -3.97
N TYR A 37 -16.12 -3.14 -3.73
CA TYR A 37 -15.54 -3.67 -2.50
C TYR A 37 -14.09 -3.21 -2.30
N LEU A 38 -13.62 -3.28 -1.06
CA LEU A 38 -12.19 -3.29 -0.74
C LEU A 38 -11.72 -4.73 -0.56
N VAL A 39 -10.50 -5.02 -1.02
CA VAL A 39 -9.79 -6.28 -0.75
C VAL A 39 -8.50 -5.94 -0.02
N SER A 40 -8.29 -6.53 1.15
CA SER A 40 -7.08 -6.37 1.96
C SER A 40 -6.53 -7.72 2.39
N ILE A 41 -5.24 -7.79 2.67
CA ILE A 41 -4.63 -8.98 3.30
C ILE A 41 -3.98 -8.60 4.62
N SER A 42 -3.94 -9.58 5.53
CA SER A 42 -3.45 -9.44 6.90
C SER A 42 -2.44 -10.53 7.26
N ASP A 43 -1.32 -10.13 7.90
CA ASP A 43 -0.29 -11.00 8.48
C ASP A 43 -0.54 -11.13 10.00
N ALA A 44 -1.13 -12.25 10.43
CA ALA A 44 -1.48 -12.46 11.83
C ALA A 44 -0.29 -12.98 12.66
N ASP A 45 0.81 -13.33 12.00
CA ASP A 45 1.85 -14.20 12.54
C ASP A 45 2.85 -13.47 13.44
N MET A 46 2.89 -12.14 13.33
CA MET A 46 3.78 -11.31 14.12
C MET A 46 3.17 -10.00 14.62
N LEU A 47 3.80 -9.42 15.66
CA LEU A 47 3.64 -8.02 16.04
C LEU A 47 4.44 -7.12 15.09
N ALA A 48 4.03 -5.86 14.93
CA ALA A 48 4.79 -4.87 14.14
C ALA A 48 6.24 -4.69 14.65
N SER A 49 6.46 -4.85 15.96
CA SER A 49 7.80 -4.77 16.58
C SER A 49 8.77 -5.84 16.14
N ALA A 50 8.30 -6.93 15.53
CA ALA A 50 9.14 -8.00 15.02
C ALA A 50 10.13 -7.51 13.94
N TYR A 51 9.82 -6.41 13.24
CA TYR A 51 10.77 -5.74 12.35
C TYR A 51 12.04 -5.25 13.04
N VAL A 52 12.00 -5.04 14.36
CA VAL A 52 13.11 -4.47 15.11
C VAL A 52 13.73 -5.48 16.05
N ASP A 53 12.91 -6.18 16.82
CA ASP A 53 13.40 -7.09 17.87
C ASP A 53 13.31 -8.57 17.47
N GLY A 54 12.75 -8.87 16.29
CA GLY A 54 12.56 -10.22 15.78
C GLY A 54 11.54 -11.05 16.55
N LYS A 55 10.84 -10.49 17.54
CA LYS A 55 9.90 -11.24 18.38
C LYS A 55 8.53 -11.24 17.73
N LEU A 56 8.05 -12.43 17.38
CA LEU A 56 6.75 -12.61 16.73
C LEU A 56 5.58 -12.25 17.67
N GLY A 57 5.74 -12.45 18.98
CA GLY A 57 4.70 -12.14 19.96
C GLY A 57 3.47 -13.06 19.89
N PRO A 58 2.43 -12.75 20.67
CA PRO A 58 1.17 -13.49 20.63
C PRO A 58 0.51 -13.35 19.26
N ARG A 59 -0.07 -14.46 18.77
CA ARG A 59 -0.82 -14.51 17.50
C ARG A 59 -2.27 -14.10 17.74
N GLU A 60 -2.82 -13.26 16.87
CA GLU A 60 -4.24 -12.88 16.88
C GLU A 60 -4.90 -13.29 15.54
N GLY A 61 -5.33 -14.55 15.45
CA GLY A 61 -5.96 -15.09 14.24
C GLY A 61 -4.99 -15.87 13.35
N ARG A 62 -5.29 -15.91 12.05
CA ARG A 62 -4.48 -16.51 10.98
C ARG A 62 -4.42 -15.53 9.83
N ASP A 63 -3.39 -15.61 9.02
CA ASP A 63 -3.28 -14.77 7.83
C ASP A 63 -4.54 -14.85 6.97
N ALA A 64 -5.02 -13.70 6.54
CA ALA A 64 -6.35 -13.59 5.95
C ALA A 64 -6.36 -12.70 4.72
N ILE A 65 -7.28 -13.00 3.80
CA ILE A 65 -7.81 -12.04 2.83
C ILE A 65 -9.17 -11.55 3.34
N SER A 66 -9.29 -10.24 3.52
CA SER A 66 -10.50 -9.52 3.88
C SER A 66 -11.17 -8.93 2.64
N VAL A 67 -12.46 -9.20 2.44
CA VAL A 67 -13.30 -8.54 1.43
C VAL A 67 -14.39 -7.72 2.13
N ILE A 68 -14.48 -6.43 1.80
CA ILE A 68 -15.49 -5.51 2.36
C ILE A 68 -16.41 -5.03 1.24
N PRO A 69 -17.59 -5.64 1.06
CA PRO A 69 -18.61 -5.18 0.12
C PRO A 69 -19.11 -3.78 0.47
N LEU A 70 -18.94 -2.83 -0.45
CA LEU A 70 -19.32 -1.42 -0.29
C LEU A 70 -20.70 -1.11 -0.91
N ALA A 71 -21.01 -1.74 -2.04
CA ALA A 71 -22.19 -1.41 -2.84
C ALA A 71 -23.51 -1.60 -2.07
N GLY A 72 -24.36 -0.56 -2.10
CA GLY A 72 -25.73 -0.60 -1.58
C GLY A 72 -25.84 -0.71 -0.06
N LYS A 73 -24.73 -0.55 0.69
CA LYS A 73 -24.72 -0.64 2.14
C LYS A 73 -24.49 0.72 2.78
N HIS A 74 -25.18 0.97 3.88
CA HIS A 74 -24.83 2.08 4.75
C HIS A 74 -23.51 1.76 5.45
N ILE A 75 -22.68 2.78 5.68
CA ILE A 75 -21.34 2.64 6.26
C ILE A 75 -21.30 1.82 7.57
N ARG A 76 -22.35 1.92 8.39
CA ARG A 76 -22.47 1.17 9.66
C ARG A 76 -22.67 -0.33 9.50
N ASP A 77 -23.08 -0.78 8.31
CA ASP A 77 -23.35 -2.19 8.01
C ASP A 77 -22.19 -2.85 7.25
N LEU A 78 -21.15 -2.07 6.92
CA LEU A 78 -19.92 -2.60 6.37
C LEU A 78 -19.26 -3.50 7.40
N ARG A 79 -18.65 -4.57 6.89
CA ARG A 79 -17.87 -5.54 7.65
C ARG A 79 -16.98 -6.31 6.70
N ALA A 80 -15.87 -6.80 7.20
CA ALA A 80 -15.00 -7.70 6.47
C ALA A 80 -15.58 -9.12 6.45
N TYR A 81 -15.38 -9.79 5.31
CA TYR A 81 -15.58 -11.22 5.15
C TYR A 81 -14.23 -11.82 4.82
N GLU A 82 -13.76 -12.72 5.68
CA GLU A 82 -12.40 -13.23 5.63
C GLU A 82 -12.34 -14.68 5.15
N ALA A 83 -11.27 -15.00 4.44
CA ALA A 83 -10.81 -16.36 4.19
C ALA A 83 -9.31 -16.44 4.54
N GLU A 84 -8.83 -17.62 4.90
CA GLU A 84 -7.41 -17.85 5.16
C GLU A 84 -6.61 -17.63 3.86
N ALA A 85 -5.53 -16.85 3.95
CA ALA A 85 -4.64 -16.58 2.83
C ALA A 85 -3.22 -16.38 3.36
N SER A 86 -2.35 -17.38 3.17
CA SER A 86 -0.93 -17.26 3.57
C SER A 86 -0.29 -16.07 2.87
N ASN A 87 0.28 -15.16 3.64
CA ASN A 87 0.93 -13.95 3.15
C ASN A 87 1.92 -13.45 4.20
N SER A 88 2.62 -12.34 3.94
CA SER A 88 3.33 -11.66 5.02
C SER A 88 3.56 -10.20 4.69
N VAL A 89 3.54 -9.39 5.74
CA VAL A 89 3.84 -7.95 5.68
C VAL A 89 5.30 -7.67 5.32
N ALA A 90 6.19 -8.67 5.41
CA ALA A 90 7.64 -8.58 5.18
C ALA A 90 8.05 -8.34 3.71
N GLY A 91 7.48 -7.31 3.08
CA GLY A 91 7.69 -6.87 1.71
C GLY A 91 6.90 -5.57 1.45
N PRO A 92 6.90 -5.07 0.21
CA PRO A 92 6.11 -3.88 -0.11
C PRO A 92 4.60 -4.13 0.01
N PRO A 93 3.78 -3.07 0.20
CA PRO A 93 2.31 -3.13 0.18
C PRO A 93 1.77 -3.32 -1.26
N GLY A 94 2.15 -4.45 -1.84
CA GLY A 94 1.84 -4.89 -3.19
C GLY A 94 1.63 -6.41 -3.26
N ALA A 95 1.37 -7.07 -2.13
CA ALA A 95 1.21 -8.51 -2.05
C ALA A 95 -0.21 -9.00 -2.42
N VAL A 96 -1.12 -8.09 -2.79
CA VAL A 96 -2.45 -8.41 -3.33
C VAL A 96 -2.77 -7.59 -4.58
N ALA A 97 -3.40 -8.22 -5.58
CA ALA A 97 -3.96 -7.58 -6.76
C ALA A 97 -5.36 -8.13 -7.04
N VAL A 98 -6.20 -7.39 -7.76
CA VAL A 98 -7.54 -7.82 -8.17
C VAL A 98 -7.69 -7.66 -9.67
N THR A 99 -8.35 -8.62 -10.33
CA THR A 99 -8.65 -8.53 -11.76
C THR A 99 -9.50 -7.30 -12.08
N PRO A 100 -9.36 -6.69 -13.28
CA PRO A 100 -10.13 -5.49 -13.64
C PRO A 100 -11.66 -5.66 -13.52
N ASP A 101 -12.17 -6.86 -13.80
CA ASP A 101 -13.59 -7.19 -13.64
C ASP A 101 -14.01 -7.37 -12.16
N GLY A 102 -13.06 -7.36 -11.23
CA GLY A 102 -13.23 -7.54 -9.79
C GLY A 102 -13.39 -8.99 -9.36
N ARG A 103 -13.46 -9.96 -10.27
CA ARG A 103 -13.91 -11.32 -9.96
C ARG A 103 -12.87 -12.17 -9.23
N TYR A 104 -11.59 -11.85 -9.36
CA TYR A 104 -10.54 -12.63 -8.72
C TYR A 104 -9.53 -11.76 -8.00
N ALA A 105 -9.10 -12.20 -6.82
CA ALA A 105 -7.93 -11.65 -6.13
C ALA A 105 -6.74 -12.61 -6.23
N LEU A 106 -5.55 -12.02 -6.34
CA LEU A 106 -4.25 -12.67 -6.42
C LEU A 106 -3.49 -12.30 -5.15
N VAL A 107 -2.98 -13.27 -4.42
CA VAL A 107 -2.18 -13.06 -3.20
C VAL A 107 -0.86 -13.79 -3.33
N VAL A 108 0.26 -13.11 -3.09
CA VAL A 108 1.56 -13.76 -3.02
C VAL A 108 1.92 -14.12 -1.58
N GLU A 109 2.42 -15.33 -1.40
CA GLU A 109 2.95 -15.80 -0.14
C GLU A 109 4.42 -15.34 0.00
N THR A 110 4.64 -14.15 0.56
CA THR A 110 6.00 -13.61 0.78
C THR A 110 6.81 -14.49 1.73
N LEU A 111 6.22 -14.80 2.89
CA LEU A 111 6.69 -15.80 3.85
C LEU A 111 5.59 -16.84 4.08
N GLU A 112 5.98 -18.06 4.43
CA GLU A 112 5.04 -19.09 4.88
C GLU A 112 4.46 -18.72 6.24
N GLN A 113 3.27 -19.24 6.53
CA GLN A 113 2.68 -19.12 7.86
C GLN A 113 3.64 -19.58 8.96
N ARG A 114 3.62 -18.86 10.07
CA ARG A 114 4.34 -19.22 11.28
C ARG A 114 3.93 -20.62 11.75
N PRO A 115 4.90 -21.52 12.04
CA PRO A 115 4.60 -22.84 12.60
C PRO A 115 3.84 -22.77 13.92
N GLU A 116 2.93 -23.72 14.13
CA GLU A 116 2.26 -23.89 15.42
C GLU A 116 3.28 -24.20 16.53
N GLY A 117 3.06 -23.64 17.71
CA GLY A 117 3.92 -23.87 18.88
C GLY A 117 4.13 -22.63 19.74
N ASP A 118 5.10 -22.73 20.64
CA ASP A 118 5.47 -21.66 21.56
C ASP A 118 6.16 -20.51 20.82
N TRP A 119 5.47 -19.37 20.71
CA TRP A 119 5.96 -18.19 20.01
C TRP A 119 7.20 -17.58 20.69
N GLN A 120 7.45 -17.86 21.96
CA GLN A 120 8.64 -17.37 22.66
C GLN A 120 9.93 -18.04 22.15
N LYS A 121 9.80 -19.16 21.44
CA LYS A 121 10.90 -19.92 20.82
C LYS A 121 10.98 -19.72 19.32
N GLN A 122 10.21 -18.79 18.77
CA GLN A 122 10.16 -18.48 17.36
C GLN A 122 10.46 -17.00 17.15
N THR A 123 11.24 -16.72 16.12
CA THR A 123 11.66 -15.39 15.73
C THR A 123 11.31 -15.12 14.28
N PHE A 124 11.34 -13.85 13.90
CA PHE A 124 11.17 -13.44 12.51
C PHE A 124 12.11 -14.16 11.53
N ALA A 125 13.34 -14.47 11.97
CA ALA A 125 14.31 -15.19 11.16
C ALA A 125 13.97 -16.67 10.94
N ASP A 126 13.07 -17.24 11.75
CA ASP A 126 12.63 -18.63 11.63
C ASP A 126 11.48 -18.81 10.61
N LEU A 127 10.86 -17.70 10.16
CA LEU A 127 9.82 -17.74 9.14
C LEU A 127 10.42 -18.14 7.78
N LYS A 128 9.80 -19.13 7.14
CA LYS A 128 10.27 -19.65 5.86
C LYS A 128 9.82 -18.77 4.71
N HIS A 129 10.59 -18.76 3.63
CA HIS A 129 10.22 -18.06 2.41
C HIS A 129 9.07 -18.78 1.70
N GLY A 130 8.03 -18.03 1.34
CA GLY A 130 6.92 -18.58 0.59
C GLY A 130 7.24 -18.82 -0.88
N LYS A 131 6.38 -19.61 -1.54
CA LYS A 131 6.60 -20.14 -2.90
C LYS A 131 5.31 -20.22 -3.70
N ARG A 132 4.30 -19.45 -3.30
CA ARG A 132 2.92 -19.62 -3.78
C ARG A 132 2.29 -18.32 -4.25
N LEU A 133 1.56 -18.42 -5.35
CA LEU A 133 0.56 -17.45 -5.78
C LEU A 133 -0.82 -18.08 -5.59
N LEU A 134 -1.66 -17.44 -4.79
CA LEU A 134 -3.01 -17.88 -4.46
C LEU A 134 -4.02 -17.08 -5.29
N LEU A 135 -5.02 -17.77 -5.85
CA LEU A 135 -6.13 -17.16 -6.58
C LEU A 135 -7.43 -17.37 -5.81
N PHE A 136 -8.13 -16.28 -5.52
CA PHE A 136 -9.41 -16.27 -4.83
C PHE A 136 -10.53 -15.83 -5.77
N ASP A 137 -11.65 -16.55 -5.80
CA ASP A 137 -12.89 -16.13 -6.44
C ASP A 137 -13.68 -15.21 -5.50
N LEU A 138 -14.02 -14.03 -6.01
CA LEU A 138 -14.75 -12.96 -5.33
C LEU A 138 -16.16 -12.73 -5.90
N SER A 139 -16.65 -13.62 -6.77
CA SER A 139 -18.01 -13.56 -7.34
C SER A 139 -19.09 -13.49 -6.27
N ASN A 140 -18.83 -14.11 -5.10
CA ASN A 140 -19.55 -13.83 -3.87
C ASN A 140 -18.62 -13.12 -2.87
N PRO A 141 -18.66 -11.78 -2.77
CA PRO A 141 -17.72 -11.02 -1.95
C PRO A 141 -17.97 -11.18 -0.44
N THR A 142 -19.07 -11.83 -0.04
CA THR A 142 -19.29 -12.22 1.36
C THR A 142 -18.74 -13.61 1.70
N ARG A 143 -18.15 -14.30 0.72
CA ARG A 143 -17.55 -15.63 0.87
C ARG A 143 -16.37 -15.81 -0.10
N PRO A 144 -15.29 -15.04 0.06
CA PRO A 144 -14.09 -15.22 -0.75
C PRO A 144 -13.60 -16.67 -0.64
N THR A 145 -13.25 -17.28 -1.77
CA THR A 145 -12.87 -18.70 -1.81
C THR A 145 -11.59 -18.88 -2.61
N GLN A 146 -10.58 -19.55 -2.05
CA GLN A 146 -9.39 -19.92 -2.81
C GLN A 146 -9.78 -20.98 -3.86
N VAL A 147 -9.53 -20.71 -5.13
CA VAL A 147 -9.88 -21.58 -6.26
C VAL A 147 -8.67 -22.18 -6.97
N GLN A 148 -7.49 -21.60 -6.77
CA GLN A 148 -6.25 -22.13 -7.33
C GLN A 148 -5.05 -21.72 -6.47
N GLU A 149 -4.02 -22.56 -6.49
CA GLU A 149 -2.68 -22.27 -6.00
C GLU A 149 -1.69 -22.60 -7.13
N VAL A 150 -0.72 -21.72 -7.36
CA VAL A 150 0.36 -21.92 -8.34
C VAL A 150 1.70 -21.82 -7.63
N ALA A 151 2.53 -22.84 -7.81
CA ALA A 151 3.92 -22.80 -7.36
C ALA A 151 4.72 -21.81 -8.20
N ILE A 152 5.41 -20.90 -7.52
CA ILE A 152 6.27 -19.87 -8.10
C ILE A 152 7.66 -19.92 -7.43
N ALA A 153 8.58 -19.09 -7.91
CA ALA A 153 9.91 -19.00 -7.33
C ALA A 153 9.88 -18.49 -5.87
N GLU A 154 10.98 -18.72 -5.15
CA GLU A 154 11.06 -18.46 -3.72
C GLU A 154 11.07 -16.96 -3.37
N ARG A 155 10.33 -16.61 -2.32
CA ARG A 155 10.22 -15.28 -1.71
C ARG A 155 9.67 -14.22 -2.69
N PRO A 156 8.44 -14.39 -3.19
CA PRO A 156 7.76 -13.34 -3.94
C PRO A 156 7.60 -12.08 -3.08
N THR A 157 7.51 -10.89 -3.69
CA THR A 157 7.38 -9.62 -2.96
C THR A 157 6.16 -8.81 -3.36
N SER A 158 5.80 -8.83 -4.65
CA SER A 158 4.64 -8.10 -5.15
C SER A 158 3.96 -8.85 -6.28
N VAL A 159 2.67 -8.58 -6.46
CA VAL A 159 1.85 -9.08 -7.55
C VAL A 159 1.07 -7.92 -8.19
N SER A 160 0.97 -7.92 -9.52
CA SER A 160 0.12 -6.97 -10.24
C SER A 160 -0.49 -7.61 -11.48
N ILE A 161 -1.58 -7.06 -11.98
CA ILE A 161 -2.28 -7.56 -13.17
C ILE A 161 -2.50 -6.43 -14.18
N ASN A 162 -2.38 -6.73 -15.47
CA ASN A 162 -2.54 -5.76 -16.53
C ASN A 162 -4.01 -5.32 -16.72
N GLY A 163 -4.22 -4.22 -17.45
CA GLY A 163 -5.53 -3.59 -17.59
C GLY A 163 -6.60 -4.43 -18.29
N ASP A 164 -6.22 -5.43 -19.09
CA ASP A 164 -7.17 -6.37 -19.71
C ASP A 164 -7.43 -7.63 -18.85
N GLY A 165 -6.68 -7.81 -17.76
CA GLY A 165 -6.83 -8.94 -16.84
C GLY A 165 -6.27 -10.27 -17.36
N SER A 166 -5.48 -10.26 -18.43
CA SER A 166 -4.96 -11.48 -19.05
C SER A 166 -3.57 -11.89 -18.55
N LEU A 167 -2.84 -11.00 -17.86
CA LEU A 167 -1.45 -11.25 -17.50
C LEU A 167 -1.08 -10.70 -16.13
N VAL A 168 -0.55 -11.58 -15.29
CA VAL A 168 -0.07 -11.28 -13.94
C VAL A 168 1.46 -11.15 -13.95
N SER A 169 1.99 -10.19 -13.23
CA SER A 169 3.42 -10.11 -12.89
C SER A 169 3.63 -10.40 -11.41
N VAL A 170 4.72 -11.10 -11.08
CA VAL A 170 5.17 -11.33 -9.69
C VAL A 170 6.66 -11.01 -9.59
N THR A 171 7.08 -10.22 -8.61
CA THR A 171 8.50 -9.94 -8.32
C THR A 171 9.04 -10.81 -7.19
N PHE A 172 10.35 -11.00 -7.12
CA PHE A 172 10.98 -11.86 -6.11
C PHE A 172 12.16 -11.17 -5.41
N HIS A 173 12.29 -11.40 -4.11
CA HIS A 173 13.33 -10.81 -3.27
C HIS A 173 14.69 -11.51 -3.48
N PRO A 174 15.84 -10.80 -3.44
CA PRO A 174 17.17 -11.39 -3.63
C PRO A 174 17.58 -12.44 -2.61
N LYS A 175 17.08 -12.38 -1.37
CA LYS A 175 17.25 -13.46 -0.37
C LYS A 175 16.52 -14.76 -0.71
N GLY A 176 15.62 -14.75 -1.69
CA GLY A 176 15.02 -15.95 -2.29
C GLY A 176 15.53 -16.14 -3.72
N ALA A 177 14.63 -16.18 -4.69
CA ALA A 177 14.99 -16.43 -6.08
C ALA A 177 15.32 -15.15 -6.88
N GLY A 178 15.09 -13.95 -6.32
CA GLY A 178 15.15 -12.66 -7.03
C GLY A 178 16.46 -12.35 -7.77
N VAL A 179 17.60 -12.90 -7.33
CA VAL A 179 18.89 -12.73 -8.04
C VAL A 179 18.89 -13.39 -9.42
N LYS A 180 18.16 -14.50 -9.60
CA LYS A 180 18.11 -15.28 -10.84
C LYS A 180 16.81 -15.09 -11.60
N THR A 181 15.70 -15.00 -10.87
CA THR A 181 14.35 -14.85 -11.41
C THR A 181 13.70 -13.65 -10.76
N PRO A 182 14.03 -12.42 -11.18
CA PRO A 182 13.55 -11.20 -10.53
C PRO A 182 12.05 -10.96 -10.76
N ILE A 183 11.49 -11.56 -11.81
CA ILE A 183 10.08 -11.43 -12.19
C ILE A 183 9.55 -12.73 -12.83
N ALA A 184 8.26 -12.99 -12.64
CA ALA A 184 7.48 -13.97 -13.37
C ALA A 184 6.34 -13.27 -14.12
N LEU A 185 6.00 -13.77 -15.30
CA LEU A 185 4.78 -13.45 -16.03
C LEU A 185 3.89 -14.70 -16.06
N ILE A 186 2.62 -14.56 -15.66
CA ILE A 186 1.69 -15.69 -15.50
C ILE A 186 0.40 -15.35 -16.24
N PRO A 187 0.06 -16.05 -17.34
CA PRO A 187 -1.21 -15.84 -18.03
C PRO A 187 -2.40 -16.17 -17.13
N LEU A 188 -3.46 -15.38 -17.22
CA LEU A 188 -4.75 -15.63 -16.58
C LEU A 188 -5.80 -15.76 -17.67
N THR A 189 -6.48 -16.90 -17.73
CA THR A 189 -7.53 -17.14 -18.74
C THR A 189 -8.72 -17.79 -18.07
N ASN A 190 -9.89 -17.15 -18.17
CA ASN A 190 -11.15 -17.65 -17.60
C ASN A 190 -11.04 -18.03 -16.11
N GLY A 191 -10.36 -17.21 -15.31
CA GLY A 191 -10.18 -17.48 -13.88
C GLY A 191 -9.21 -18.61 -13.55
N ARG A 192 -8.31 -18.96 -14.47
CA ARG A 192 -7.25 -19.95 -14.24
C ARG A 192 -5.88 -19.38 -14.59
N LEU A 193 -4.97 -19.43 -13.64
CA LEU A 193 -3.56 -19.11 -13.83
C LEU A 193 -2.87 -20.23 -14.62
N GLY A 194 -2.08 -19.82 -15.60
CA GLY A 194 -1.21 -20.69 -16.40
C GLY A 194 0.12 -20.98 -15.72
N GLN A 195 1.06 -21.50 -16.49
CA GLN A 195 2.43 -21.75 -16.01
C GLN A 195 3.23 -20.44 -15.93
N PRO A 196 4.01 -20.23 -14.85
CA PRO A 196 4.91 -19.08 -14.76
C PRO A 196 6.03 -19.10 -15.80
N ILE A 197 6.26 -17.95 -16.41
CA ILE A 197 7.37 -17.69 -17.33
C ILE A 197 8.30 -16.69 -16.66
N TYR A 198 9.61 -16.95 -16.68
CA TYR A 198 10.63 -16.12 -16.02
C TYR A 198 11.51 -15.46 -17.09
N PRO A 199 11.03 -14.38 -17.75
CA PRO A 199 11.82 -13.73 -18.79
C PRO A 199 13.04 -13.03 -18.17
N PRO A 200 14.17 -12.94 -18.91
CA PRO A 200 15.28 -12.11 -18.48
C PRO A 200 14.86 -10.64 -18.45
N VAL A 201 15.41 -9.88 -17.50
CA VAL A 201 15.23 -8.43 -17.41
C VAL A 201 16.55 -7.78 -17.80
N SER A 202 16.69 -7.36 -19.05
CA SER A 202 17.93 -6.80 -19.59
C SER A 202 18.40 -5.55 -18.86
N SER A 203 17.48 -4.78 -18.28
CA SER A 203 17.77 -3.57 -17.49
C SER A 203 18.20 -3.85 -16.05
N LEU A 204 18.23 -5.12 -15.59
CA LEU A 204 18.53 -5.47 -14.21
C LEU A 204 19.84 -6.27 -14.10
N PRO A 205 20.97 -5.61 -13.79
CA PRO A 205 22.22 -6.29 -13.49
C PRO A 205 22.11 -7.29 -12.32
N PRO A 206 22.97 -8.32 -12.24
CA PRO A 206 23.03 -9.22 -11.08
C PRO A 206 23.21 -8.48 -9.75
N GLY A 207 22.50 -8.92 -8.71
CA GLY A 207 22.56 -8.33 -7.35
C GLY A 207 21.67 -7.10 -7.16
N GLN A 208 20.99 -6.64 -8.20
CA GLN A 208 19.96 -5.61 -8.08
C GLN A 208 18.64 -6.17 -7.54
N GLU A 209 17.87 -5.33 -6.86
CA GLU A 209 16.63 -5.74 -6.22
C GLU A 209 15.42 -5.11 -6.92
N LEU A 210 14.72 -5.92 -7.70
CA LEU A 210 13.42 -5.58 -8.26
C LEU A 210 12.34 -5.83 -7.21
N ILE A 211 12.00 -4.80 -6.43
CA ILE A 211 11.10 -4.95 -5.27
C ILE A 211 9.62 -4.96 -5.68
N HIS A 212 9.26 -4.21 -6.71
CA HIS A 212 7.87 -4.00 -7.12
C HIS A 212 7.75 -3.79 -8.65
N THR A 213 6.65 -4.27 -9.22
CA THR A 213 6.24 -3.95 -10.60
C THR A 213 4.81 -3.40 -10.63
N THR A 214 4.50 -2.56 -11.62
CA THR A 214 3.13 -2.13 -11.88
C THR A 214 2.89 -1.97 -13.37
N TRP A 215 1.67 -2.28 -13.82
CA TRP A 215 1.26 -2.19 -15.21
C TRP A 215 0.79 -0.79 -15.58
N HIS A 216 1.18 -0.34 -16.77
CA HIS A 216 0.59 0.82 -17.39
C HIS A 216 -0.92 0.59 -17.57
N PRO A 217 -1.80 1.58 -17.29
CA PRO A 217 -3.25 1.37 -17.24
C PRO A 217 -3.86 0.88 -18.56
N THR A 218 -3.24 1.23 -19.70
CA THR A 218 -3.75 0.92 -21.05
C THR A 218 -2.77 0.19 -21.96
N GLN A 219 -1.56 -0.13 -21.49
CA GLN A 219 -0.53 -0.75 -22.32
C GLN A 219 0.02 -1.99 -21.61
N ASN A 220 0.44 -3.00 -22.38
CA ASN A 220 1.17 -4.16 -21.86
C ASN A 220 2.63 -3.79 -21.58
N THR A 221 2.79 -2.84 -20.65
CA THR A 221 4.05 -2.23 -20.28
C THR A 221 4.15 -2.19 -18.76
N LEU A 222 5.30 -2.55 -18.23
CA LEU A 222 5.62 -2.56 -16.81
C LEU A 222 6.55 -1.40 -16.46
N ALA A 223 6.31 -0.77 -15.32
CA ALA A 223 7.36 -0.07 -14.58
C ALA A 223 8.00 -1.04 -13.57
N LEU A 224 9.32 -1.02 -13.51
CA LEU A 224 10.16 -1.91 -12.72
C LEU A 224 10.90 -1.07 -11.66
N VAL A 225 10.59 -1.28 -10.38
CA VAL A 225 11.18 -0.52 -9.26
C VAL A 225 12.43 -1.23 -8.75
N ASN A 226 13.61 -0.67 -9.04
CA ASN A 226 14.88 -1.18 -8.55
C ASN A 226 15.33 -0.42 -7.30
N THR A 227 15.17 -1.04 -6.13
CA THR A 227 15.32 -0.35 -4.84
C THR A 227 16.77 -0.01 -4.50
N ASN A 228 17.71 -0.93 -4.71
CA ASN A 228 19.10 -0.72 -4.31
C ASN A 228 19.90 0.14 -5.29
N ALA A 229 19.48 0.30 -6.55
CA ALA A 229 20.06 1.25 -7.50
C ALA A 229 19.40 2.63 -7.55
N ALA A 230 18.29 2.83 -6.84
CA ALA A 230 17.46 4.04 -6.94
C ALA A 230 17.05 4.33 -8.40
N GLU A 231 16.48 3.33 -9.07
CA GLU A 231 16.16 3.38 -10.50
C GLU A 231 14.75 2.88 -10.79
N ILE A 232 14.12 3.51 -11.78
CA ILE A 232 12.98 2.95 -12.48
C ILE A 232 13.40 2.60 -13.90
N SER A 233 13.15 1.37 -14.30
CA SER A 233 13.19 0.97 -15.71
C SER A 233 11.80 0.58 -16.18
N PHE A 234 11.60 0.58 -17.50
CA PHE A 234 10.32 0.20 -18.08
C PHE A 234 10.51 -0.86 -19.14
N ALA A 235 9.54 -1.76 -19.25
CA ALA A 235 9.59 -2.85 -20.20
C ALA A 235 8.23 -3.11 -20.86
N LYS A 236 8.21 -3.29 -22.18
CA LYS A 236 7.07 -3.82 -22.91
C LYS A 236 7.07 -5.33 -22.82
N VAL A 237 5.89 -5.91 -22.58
CA VAL A 237 5.69 -7.34 -22.73
C VAL A 237 5.44 -7.65 -24.19
N VAL A 238 6.28 -8.52 -24.74
CA VAL A 238 6.22 -8.95 -26.14
C VAL A 238 6.04 -10.45 -26.21
N THR A 239 5.44 -10.92 -27.30
CA THR A 239 5.41 -12.35 -27.63
C THR A 239 6.36 -12.59 -28.80
N LYS A 240 7.38 -13.43 -28.60
CA LYS A 240 8.32 -13.85 -29.66
C LYS A 240 8.32 -15.36 -29.74
N ASP A 241 8.07 -15.90 -30.93
CA ASP A 241 8.02 -17.34 -31.18
C ASP A 241 7.07 -18.10 -30.22
N GLY A 242 5.95 -17.46 -29.86
CA GLY A 242 4.98 -18.00 -28.92
C GLY A 242 5.35 -17.88 -27.43
N ASN A 243 6.50 -17.30 -27.08
CA ASN A 243 6.94 -17.11 -25.71
C ASN A 243 6.84 -15.64 -25.28
N LEU A 244 6.36 -15.42 -24.05
CA LEU A 244 6.36 -14.09 -23.43
C LEU A 244 7.78 -13.66 -23.07
N GLY A 245 8.11 -12.41 -23.38
CA GLY A 245 9.40 -11.79 -23.09
C GLY A 245 9.24 -10.32 -22.69
N LEU A 246 10.35 -9.72 -22.28
CA LEU A 246 10.45 -8.31 -21.91
C LEU A 246 11.42 -7.59 -22.83
N GLU A 247 10.99 -6.43 -23.34
CA GLU A 247 11.85 -5.50 -24.09
C GLU A 247 11.90 -4.16 -23.38
N SER A 248 13.09 -3.57 -23.25
CA SER A 248 13.25 -2.25 -22.65
C SER A 248 12.41 -1.21 -23.39
N TRP A 249 11.73 -0.34 -22.63
CA TRP A 249 10.98 0.79 -23.15
C TRP A 249 11.61 2.08 -22.64
N GLY A 250 12.35 2.74 -23.53
CA GLY A 250 13.02 4.00 -23.23
C GLY A 250 14.21 3.88 -22.27
N ASN A 251 14.58 5.00 -21.66
CA ASN A 251 15.69 5.08 -20.71
C ASN A 251 15.32 4.65 -19.30
N ILE A 252 16.35 4.26 -18.53
CA ILE A 252 16.28 4.15 -17.08
C ILE A 252 16.22 5.57 -16.47
N VAL A 253 15.39 5.75 -15.45
CA VAL A 253 15.26 7.00 -14.71
C VAL A 253 15.86 6.81 -13.31
N LYS A 254 16.93 7.55 -13.03
CA LYS A 254 17.49 7.67 -11.68
C LYS A 254 16.55 8.49 -10.80
N ILE A 255 16.29 8.01 -9.60
CA ILE A 255 15.40 8.65 -8.61
C ILE A 255 16.06 8.69 -7.23
N GLU A 256 15.26 8.80 -6.18
CA GLU A 256 15.73 8.95 -4.81
C GLU A 256 15.98 7.58 -4.16
N LYS A 257 16.59 7.61 -2.97
CA LYS A 257 17.07 6.41 -2.26
C LYS A 257 15.93 5.50 -1.79
N ALA A 258 16.11 4.19 -1.98
CA ALA A 258 15.18 3.14 -1.56
C ALA A 258 13.73 3.38 -2.06
N PRO A 259 13.52 3.45 -3.39
CA PRO A 259 12.18 3.47 -3.94
C PRO A 259 11.46 2.15 -3.62
N TYR A 260 10.18 2.24 -3.33
CA TYR A 260 9.46 1.10 -2.74
C TYR A 260 8.32 0.60 -3.61
N ILE A 261 7.26 1.40 -3.78
CA ILE A 261 6.15 1.10 -4.67
C ILE A 261 5.90 2.22 -5.68
N ALA A 262 5.34 1.83 -6.81
CA ALA A 262 5.02 2.75 -7.89
C ALA A 262 3.55 2.62 -8.29
N ARG A 263 2.97 3.73 -8.75
CA ARG A 263 1.60 3.80 -9.27
C ARG A 263 1.58 4.68 -10.50
N PHE A 264 1.00 4.20 -11.59
CA PHE A 264 0.70 5.08 -12.71
C PHE A 264 -0.47 6.01 -12.36
N THR A 265 -0.42 7.19 -12.93
CA THR A 265 -1.61 8.05 -13.05
C THR A 265 -2.68 7.34 -13.89
N PRO A 266 -3.97 7.64 -13.68
CA PRO A 266 -5.07 6.98 -14.41
C PRO A 266 -4.96 7.09 -15.94
N ASP A 267 -4.38 8.19 -16.45
CA ASP A 267 -4.15 8.40 -17.88
C ASP A 267 -2.84 7.78 -18.40
N GLY A 268 -2.02 7.22 -17.50
CA GLY A 268 -0.76 6.57 -17.81
C GLY A 268 0.39 7.51 -18.15
N ARG A 269 0.22 8.84 -18.11
CA ARG A 269 1.26 9.79 -18.55
C ARG A 269 2.38 9.99 -17.53
N HIS A 270 2.10 9.71 -16.26
CA HIS A 270 3.08 9.81 -15.18
C HIS A 270 3.11 8.54 -14.34
N LEU A 271 4.32 8.18 -13.88
CA LEU A 271 4.54 7.22 -12.81
C LEU A 271 4.91 7.96 -11.53
N ILE A 272 4.21 7.66 -10.45
CA ILE A 272 4.46 8.19 -9.12
C ILE A 272 5.16 7.12 -8.28
N VAL A 273 6.22 7.49 -7.55
CA VAL A 273 7.03 6.54 -6.77
C VAL A 273 7.37 7.14 -5.41
N ASN A 274 7.18 6.39 -4.34
CA ASN A 274 7.63 6.75 -2.99
C ASN A 274 9.04 6.23 -2.72
N ASN A 275 9.79 6.96 -1.88
CA ASN A 275 11.18 6.69 -1.57
C ASN A 275 11.39 6.80 -0.07
N LEU A 276 11.90 5.72 0.53
CA LEU A 276 11.93 5.54 1.99
C LEU A 276 13.19 6.09 2.65
N PHE A 277 14.28 6.23 1.89
CA PHE A 277 15.61 6.56 2.39
C PHE A 277 16.21 5.55 3.39
N TRP A 278 15.68 4.34 3.43
CA TRP A 278 16.25 3.21 4.16
C TRP A 278 17.60 2.78 3.57
N GLY A 279 18.43 2.13 4.38
CA GLY A 279 19.71 1.59 3.91
C GLY A 279 20.67 1.27 5.04
N ALA A 280 21.80 0.64 4.70
CA ALA A 280 22.82 0.24 5.67
C ALA A 280 23.48 1.43 6.41
N ASP A 281 23.37 2.64 5.85
CA ASP A 281 23.79 3.91 6.42
C ASP A 281 22.77 4.51 7.42
N VAL A 282 21.60 3.90 7.58
CA VAL A 282 20.56 4.30 8.55
C VAL A 282 20.65 3.39 9.78
N GLN A 283 20.62 3.97 10.98
CA GLN A 283 20.64 3.18 12.21
C GLN A 283 19.42 2.24 12.26
N GLY A 284 19.70 0.94 12.44
CA GLY A 284 18.67 -0.11 12.38
C GLY A 284 18.10 -0.34 10.97
N THR A 285 18.81 0.07 9.91
CA THR A 285 18.45 -0.02 8.48
C THR A 285 17.26 0.84 8.05
N TRP A 286 16.21 0.90 8.88
CA TRP A 286 14.97 1.66 8.65
C TRP A 286 14.48 2.40 9.90
N ASN A 287 14.92 1.99 11.10
CA ASN A 287 14.41 2.54 12.38
C ASN A 287 14.58 4.05 12.49
N GLU A 288 15.73 4.59 12.08
CA GLU A 288 16.00 6.04 12.12
C GLU A 288 16.02 6.68 10.73
N ALA A 289 15.20 6.15 9.82
CA ALA A 289 15.06 6.73 8.50
C ALA A 289 14.69 8.23 8.60
N PRO A 290 15.26 9.08 7.72
CA PRO A 290 14.83 10.46 7.61
C PRO A 290 13.44 10.53 6.96
N ARG A 291 12.95 11.74 6.74
CA ARG A 291 11.73 11.97 5.95
C ARG A 291 11.93 11.46 4.52
N GLY A 292 10.94 10.77 3.99
CA GLY A 292 10.96 10.26 2.63
C GLY A 292 10.56 11.28 1.58
N SER A 293 10.33 10.81 0.36
CA SER A 293 9.85 11.63 -0.75
C SER A 293 8.94 10.86 -1.70
N VAL A 294 8.12 11.59 -2.45
CA VAL A 294 7.44 11.10 -3.64
C VAL A 294 8.02 11.81 -4.86
N VAL A 295 8.27 11.06 -5.92
CA VAL A 295 8.70 11.57 -7.22
C VAL A 295 7.65 11.30 -8.29
N SER A 296 7.63 12.16 -9.32
CA SER A 296 6.79 12.02 -10.50
C SER A 296 7.67 11.92 -11.73
N ILE A 297 7.49 10.86 -12.50
CA ILE A 297 8.19 10.59 -13.76
C ILE A 297 7.20 10.74 -14.89
N ARG A 298 7.43 11.70 -15.78
CA ARG A 298 6.67 11.85 -17.03
C ARG A 298 7.16 10.85 -18.05
N LEU A 299 6.25 10.06 -18.61
CA LEU A 299 6.55 9.12 -19.68
C LEU A 299 6.57 9.81 -21.03
N GLU A 300 7.41 9.32 -21.94
CA GLU A 300 7.50 9.82 -23.32
C GLU A 300 7.63 11.36 -23.38
N ALA A 301 8.39 11.94 -22.44
CA ALA A 301 8.66 13.37 -22.35
C ALA A 301 9.51 13.90 -23.52
N GLY A 302 9.96 13.02 -24.40
CA GLY A 302 10.69 13.28 -25.63
C GLY A 302 11.14 11.97 -26.27
N THR A 303 12.09 12.06 -27.18
CA THR A 303 12.66 10.91 -27.88
C THR A 303 14.19 10.89 -27.68
N GLN A 304 14.76 9.70 -27.53
CA GLN A 304 16.19 9.46 -27.49
C GLN A 304 16.79 9.44 -28.90
N THR A 305 18.13 9.39 -29.01
CA THR A 305 18.83 9.36 -30.30
C THR A 305 18.55 8.10 -31.13
N ASP A 306 18.22 6.99 -30.46
CA ASP A 306 17.86 5.71 -31.10
C ASP A 306 16.36 5.61 -31.47
N GLY A 307 15.59 6.68 -31.28
CA GLY A 307 14.16 6.72 -31.55
C GLY A 307 13.27 6.18 -30.42
N SER A 308 13.84 5.61 -29.36
CA SER A 308 13.06 5.16 -28.19
C SER A 308 12.55 6.34 -27.36
N PRO A 309 11.46 6.19 -26.58
CA PRO A 309 10.94 7.29 -25.77
C PRO A 309 11.90 7.67 -24.64
N ARG A 310 11.89 8.96 -24.29
CA ARG A 310 12.60 9.49 -23.11
C ARG A 310 11.63 9.70 -21.96
N HIS A 311 11.81 8.98 -20.86
CA HIS A 311 11.11 9.21 -19.60
C HIS A 311 11.91 10.20 -18.73
N ALA A 312 11.24 11.11 -18.04
CA ALA A 312 11.89 12.19 -17.28
C ALA A 312 11.32 12.32 -15.86
N LEU A 313 12.20 12.38 -14.86
CA LEU A 313 11.84 12.86 -13.53
C LEU A 313 11.45 14.34 -13.63
N VAL A 314 10.20 14.67 -13.36
CA VAL A 314 9.65 16.03 -13.55
C VAL A 314 9.30 16.72 -12.24
N SER A 315 9.08 15.98 -11.16
CA SER A 315 8.72 16.55 -9.87
C SER A 315 9.15 15.70 -8.69
N ARG A 316 9.27 16.35 -7.53
CA ARG A 316 9.64 15.76 -6.25
C ARG A 316 8.98 16.53 -5.11
N ALA A 317 8.38 15.82 -4.17
CA ALA A 317 7.82 16.38 -2.93
C ALA A 317 8.24 15.54 -1.72
N MET A 318 8.54 16.19 -0.59
CA MET A 318 8.86 15.49 0.66
C MET A 318 7.62 14.85 1.28
N THR A 319 7.79 13.74 2.00
CA THR A 319 6.75 13.10 2.84
C THR A 319 7.15 13.19 4.31
N SER A 320 6.45 12.46 5.18
CA SER A 320 6.99 12.11 6.50
C SER A 320 7.89 10.87 6.46
N VAL A 321 8.20 10.29 7.62
CA VAL A 321 9.17 9.20 7.80
C VAL A 321 8.62 7.86 7.32
N SER A 322 9.42 7.14 6.53
CA SER A 322 9.09 5.81 5.96
C SER A 322 7.71 5.78 5.27
N PRO A 323 7.53 6.52 4.16
CA PRO A 323 6.28 6.54 3.39
C PRO A 323 6.10 5.24 2.61
N GLU A 324 5.65 4.14 3.21
CA GLU A 324 5.54 2.83 2.54
C GLU A 324 4.37 2.69 1.58
N GLY A 325 3.19 3.16 1.98
CA GLY A 325 2.02 3.16 1.12
C GLY A 325 2.06 4.32 0.12
N LEU A 326 1.47 4.10 -1.05
CA LEU A 326 1.33 5.10 -2.11
C LEU A 326 0.05 4.82 -2.91
N THR A 327 -0.78 5.84 -3.03
CA THR A 327 -2.00 5.79 -3.85
C THR A 327 -2.22 7.08 -4.60
N VAL A 328 -2.78 6.97 -5.81
CA VAL A 328 -3.11 8.09 -6.71
C VAL A 328 -4.62 8.06 -6.91
N SER A 329 -5.27 9.22 -6.79
CA SER A 329 -6.73 9.29 -6.92
C SER A 329 -7.20 8.97 -8.35
N PRO A 330 -8.40 8.38 -8.53
CA PRO A 330 -8.96 8.09 -9.86
C PRO A 330 -9.07 9.29 -10.80
N ASN A 331 -9.21 10.50 -10.27
CA ASN A 331 -9.20 11.74 -11.06
C ASN A 331 -7.78 12.27 -11.38
N GLY A 332 -6.72 11.61 -10.89
CA GLY A 332 -5.32 11.96 -11.14
C GLY A 332 -4.83 13.24 -10.45
N ARG A 333 -5.55 13.74 -9.44
CA ARG A 333 -5.25 15.05 -8.81
C ARG A 333 -4.66 14.97 -7.41
N TYR A 334 -4.71 13.81 -6.76
CA TYR A 334 -4.21 13.63 -5.40
C TYR A 334 -3.29 12.43 -5.32
N VAL A 335 -2.25 12.58 -4.50
CA VAL A 335 -1.36 11.50 -4.10
C VAL A 335 -1.34 11.44 -2.59
N VAL A 336 -1.45 10.24 -2.03
CA VAL A 336 -1.35 10.00 -0.59
C VAL A 336 -0.31 8.93 -0.31
N THR A 337 0.54 9.17 0.69
CA THR A 337 1.38 8.14 1.30
C THR A 337 0.93 7.81 2.71
N THR A 338 1.03 6.55 3.09
CA THR A 338 0.97 6.14 4.50
C THR A 338 2.40 6.11 5.05
N ASN A 339 2.63 6.76 6.17
CA ASN A 339 3.95 6.95 6.76
C ASN A 339 3.99 6.23 8.09
N LEU A 340 5.00 5.38 8.30
CA LEU A 340 5.07 4.54 9.50
C LEU A 340 5.41 5.32 10.77
N GLU A 341 6.15 6.42 10.64
CA GLU A 341 6.56 7.29 11.75
C GLU A 341 7.32 6.62 12.91
N ARG A 342 7.72 5.34 12.79
CA ARG A 342 8.25 4.49 13.89
C ARG A 342 7.20 3.96 14.86
N SER A 343 5.93 3.93 14.47
CA SER A 343 4.85 3.36 15.27
C SER A 343 5.00 1.85 15.51
N TYR A 344 5.81 1.18 14.71
CA TYR A 344 6.12 -0.25 14.80
C TYR A 344 7.22 -0.59 15.80
N LEU A 345 7.90 0.37 16.44
CA LEU A 345 8.96 0.05 17.40
C LEU A 345 8.39 -0.68 18.65
N PRO A 346 9.19 -1.50 19.34
CA PRO A 346 8.79 -2.07 20.63
C PRO A 346 8.36 -1.00 21.63
N TYR A 347 7.35 -1.27 22.47
CA TYR A 347 6.80 -0.29 23.44
C TYR A 347 7.83 0.23 24.46
N ASN A 348 8.93 -0.50 24.68
CA ASN A 348 10.02 -0.10 25.56
C ASN A 348 11.16 0.63 24.83
N ASP A 349 11.07 0.83 23.52
CA ASP A 349 12.01 1.63 22.75
C ASP A 349 11.67 3.12 22.91
N ASN A 350 12.65 3.93 23.32
CA ASN A 350 12.44 5.37 23.57
C ASN A 350 12.23 6.19 22.29
N ARG A 351 12.44 5.61 21.11
CA ARG A 351 12.26 6.26 19.80
C ARG A 351 10.85 6.05 19.22
N ILE A 352 10.03 5.21 19.85
CA ILE A 352 8.66 4.94 19.38
C ILE A 352 7.88 6.25 19.29
N THR A 353 7.12 6.39 18.21
CA THR A 353 6.10 7.42 18.10
C THR A 353 4.74 6.79 18.34
N TRP A 354 3.92 7.45 19.14
CA TRP A 354 2.56 6.99 19.46
C TRP A 354 1.54 7.50 18.44
N PHE A 355 1.93 7.51 17.16
CA PHE A 355 1.11 7.89 16.02
C PHE A 355 1.75 7.40 14.72
N SER A 356 0.94 7.29 13.67
CA SER A 356 1.39 7.24 12.28
C SER A 356 0.87 8.45 11.51
N SER A 357 1.23 8.63 10.24
CA SER A 357 0.70 9.79 9.47
C SER A 357 0.37 9.47 8.02
N LEU A 358 -0.48 10.32 7.44
CA LEU A 358 -0.70 10.38 5.99
C LEU A 358 -0.09 11.65 5.43
N THR A 359 0.66 11.60 4.33
CA THR A 359 1.02 12.81 3.58
C THR A 359 0.06 12.99 2.40
N LEU A 360 -0.64 14.12 2.32
CA LEU A 360 -1.43 14.51 1.15
C LEU A 360 -0.62 15.41 0.22
N MET A 361 -0.70 15.14 -1.07
CA MET A 361 -0.15 16.00 -2.12
C MET A 361 -1.18 16.24 -3.23
N THR A 362 -1.14 17.41 -3.83
CA THR A 362 -1.82 17.64 -5.13
C THR A 362 -0.88 17.24 -6.26
N LEU A 363 -1.46 16.69 -7.32
CA LEU A 363 -0.79 16.36 -8.57
C LEU A 363 -1.44 17.16 -9.71
N ASP A 364 -0.62 17.88 -10.47
CA ASP A 364 -1.04 18.40 -11.77
C ASP A 364 -0.97 17.26 -12.80
N PRO A 365 -2.10 16.78 -13.33
CA PRO A 365 -2.12 15.65 -14.25
C PRO A 365 -1.48 15.96 -15.61
N GLN A 366 -1.30 17.23 -15.98
CA GLN A 366 -0.66 17.62 -17.24
C GLN A 366 0.86 17.64 -17.11
N THR A 367 1.35 18.34 -16.09
CA THR A 367 2.78 18.57 -15.92
C THR A 367 3.45 17.47 -15.10
N GLY A 368 2.70 16.79 -14.23
CA GLY A 368 3.22 15.85 -13.25
C GLY A 368 3.72 16.53 -11.97
N GLN A 369 3.46 17.82 -11.80
CA GLN A 369 3.95 18.58 -10.65
C GLN A 369 3.26 18.16 -9.36
N LEU A 370 4.08 17.85 -8.36
CA LEU A 370 3.65 17.48 -7.02
C LEU A 370 3.77 18.69 -6.09
N ASN A 371 2.69 19.02 -5.38
CA ASN A 371 2.74 20.00 -4.29
C ASN A 371 2.29 19.33 -3.00
N ARG A 372 3.17 19.29 -2.00
CA ARG A 372 2.84 18.79 -0.66
C ARG A 372 1.82 19.74 -0.02
N VAL A 373 0.74 19.15 0.50
CA VAL A 373 -0.28 19.86 1.27
C VAL A 373 0.08 19.85 2.75
N ALA A 374 0.00 18.68 3.40
CA ALA A 374 0.36 18.52 4.81
C ALA A 374 0.59 17.03 5.16
N ASP A 375 1.08 16.79 6.39
CA ASP A 375 1.07 15.48 7.02
C ASP A 375 -0.04 15.46 8.09
N TYR A 376 -0.79 14.36 8.16
CA TYR A 376 -1.96 14.21 9.01
C TYR A 376 -1.71 13.05 9.98
N PRO A 377 -1.32 13.33 11.24
CA PRO A 377 -1.07 12.28 12.23
C PRO A 377 -2.38 11.63 12.69
N PHE A 378 -2.33 10.34 12.99
CA PHE A 378 -3.45 9.57 13.51
C PHE A 378 -2.98 8.40 14.39
N ASP A 379 -3.92 7.86 15.16
CA ASP A 379 -3.70 6.69 16.00
C ASP A 379 -3.79 5.43 15.14
N GLY A 380 -2.66 4.74 14.98
CA GLY A 380 -2.50 3.56 14.14
C GLY A 380 -1.05 3.09 14.15
N ILE A 381 -0.86 1.78 14.14
CA ILE A 381 0.46 1.15 14.08
C ILE A 381 0.70 0.65 12.66
N LEU A 382 1.89 0.90 12.13
CA LEU A 382 2.43 0.37 10.87
C LEU A 382 1.43 0.41 9.69
N PRO A 383 0.88 1.57 9.29
CA PRO A 383 -0.02 1.65 8.15
C PRO A 383 0.76 1.59 6.82
N GLU A 384 0.57 0.54 6.03
CA GLU A 384 1.33 0.34 4.79
C GLU A 384 0.50 0.52 3.50
N ALA A 385 -0.83 0.58 3.59
CA ALA A 385 -1.67 0.76 2.41
C ALA A 385 -2.82 1.76 2.59
N ALA A 386 -3.12 2.48 1.51
CA ALA A 386 -4.31 3.29 1.38
C ALA A 386 -4.91 3.14 -0.02
N ALA A 387 -6.22 3.28 -0.13
CA ALA A 387 -6.95 3.25 -1.39
C ALA A 387 -7.93 4.41 -1.44
N PHE A 388 -7.86 5.21 -2.51
CA PHE A 388 -8.94 6.13 -2.83
C PHE A 388 -10.22 5.37 -3.18
N ASP A 389 -11.37 5.98 -2.90
CA ASP A 389 -12.65 5.55 -3.43
C ASP A 389 -12.81 5.98 -4.91
N ALA A 390 -13.82 5.45 -5.60
CA ALA A 390 -14.05 5.75 -7.02
C ALA A 390 -14.34 7.25 -7.30
N SER A 391 -14.84 8.00 -6.31
CA SER A 391 -15.12 9.44 -6.44
C SER A 391 -13.89 10.35 -6.25
N SER A 392 -12.77 9.79 -5.79
CA SER A 392 -11.58 10.56 -5.36
C SER A 392 -11.81 11.48 -4.16
N GLN A 393 -12.91 11.33 -3.42
CA GLN A 393 -13.23 12.18 -2.25
C GLN A 393 -12.94 11.50 -0.92
N TYR A 394 -12.75 10.19 -0.93
CA TYR A 394 -12.52 9.39 0.27
C TYR A 394 -11.31 8.48 0.13
N LEU A 395 -10.76 8.09 1.27
CA LEU A 395 -9.64 7.17 1.39
C LEU A 395 -9.98 6.11 2.45
N ALA A 396 -9.66 4.86 2.15
CA ALA A 396 -9.53 3.79 3.13
C ALA A 396 -8.05 3.62 3.46
N VAL A 397 -7.71 3.39 4.72
CA VAL A 397 -6.33 3.25 5.21
C VAL A 397 -6.25 2.02 6.09
N VAL A 398 -5.31 1.13 5.82
CA VAL A 398 -5.07 -0.04 6.69
C VAL A 398 -4.29 0.38 7.93
N ASN A 399 -4.63 -0.21 9.07
CA ASN A 399 -3.84 -0.21 10.29
C ASN A 399 -3.44 -1.65 10.60
N TYR A 400 -2.14 -1.87 10.79
CA TYR A 400 -1.62 -3.17 11.21
C TYR A 400 -2.19 -3.56 12.58
N ASP A 401 -2.18 -2.60 13.51
CA ASP A 401 -2.66 -2.73 14.89
C ASP A 401 -2.95 -1.33 15.50
N HIS A 402 -3.29 -1.29 16.78
CA HIS A 402 -3.65 -0.09 17.53
C HIS A 402 -2.85 0.05 18.83
N PHE A 403 -2.59 1.28 19.28
CA PHE A 403 -1.98 1.53 20.58
C PHE A 403 -2.95 1.35 21.76
N ASP A 404 -4.26 1.36 21.49
CA ASP A 404 -5.27 0.98 22.47
C ASP A 404 -5.40 -0.54 22.53
N ASP A 405 -4.69 -1.18 23.47
CA ASP A 405 -4.66 -2.64 23.66
C ASP A 405 -6.04 -3.30 23.89
N ARG A 406 -7.11 -2.50 24.10
CA ARG A 406 -8.50 -2.98 24.16
C ARG A 406 -9.07 -3.31 22.78
N ILE A 407 -8.52 -2.72 21.73
CA ILE A 407 -8.86 -3.00 20.34
C ILE A 407 -8.07 -4.24 19.93
N LYS A 408 -8.76 -5.20 19.30
CA LYS A 408 -8.17 -6.46 18.83
C LYS A 408 -8.15 -6.48 17.31
N GLY A 409 -7.12 -7.09 16.74
CA GLY A 409 -6.93 -7.08 15.30
C GLY A 409 -6.48 -5.73 14.74
N GLY A 410 -6.44 -5.66 13.41
CA GLY A 410 -6.18 -4.43 12.69
C GLY A 410 -7.48 -3.74 12.28
N SER A 411 -7.37 -2.66 11.52
CA SER A 411 -8.55 -1.97 11.00
C SER A 411 -8.36 -1.42 9.60
N ILE A 412 -9.49 -1.12 8.95
CA ILE A 412 -9.55 -0.24 7.79
C ILE A 412 -10.30 1.02 8.19
N ASP A 413 -9.57 2.11 8.29
CA ASP A 413 -10.06 3.42 8.70
C ASP A 413 -10.42 4.28 7.50
N PHE A 414 -11.50 5.04 7.61
CA PHE A 414 -11.99 5.87 6.52
C PHE A 414 -11.71 7.34 6.74
N TRP A 415 -11.30 8.00 5.67
CA TRP A 415 -10.91 9.39 5.60
C TRP A 415 -11.64 10.07 4.45
N ARG A 416 -11.75 11.40 4.52
CA ARG A 416 -12.27 12.22 3.42
C ARG A 416 -11.34 13.37 3.10
N ILE A 417 -11.35 13.77 1.84
CA ILE A 417 -10.81 15.05 1.41
C ILE A 417 -11.87 16.12 1.71
N ALA A 418 -11.47 17.12 2.48
CA ALA A 418 -12.24 18.31 2.79
C ALA A 418 -11.57 19.52 2.13
N SER A 419 -12.35 20.52 1.73
CA SER A 419 -11.84 21.84 1.39
C SER A 419 -12.62 22.87 2.19
N ASP A 420 -11.93 23.85 2.77
CA ASP A 420 -12.60 24.99 3.41
C ASP A 420 -13.09 25.93 2.30
N PRO A 421 -14.39 26.31 2.25
CA PRO A 421 -14.88 27.28 1.27
C PRO A 421 -14.16 28.63 1.30
N LEU A 422 -13.57 29.00 2.45
CA LEU A 422 -12.79 30.23 2.63
C LEU A 422 -11.28 30.03 2.40
N ASN A 423 -10.80 28.77 2.43
CA ASN A 423 -9.43 28.40 2.09
C ASN A 423 -9.44 27.08 1.30
N PRO A 424 -9.50 27.13 -0.04
CA PRO A 424 -9.80 25.97 -0.89
C PRO A 424 -8.67 24.92 -0.96
N GLN A 425 -7.69 24.99 -0.07
CA GLN A 425 -6.68 23.96 0.07
C GLN A 425 -7.32 22.65 0.57
N PRO A 426 -7.09 21.52 -0.13
CA PRO A 426 -7.61 20.23 0.29
C PRO A 426 -6.98 19.81 1.62
N GLN A 427 -7.70 19.03 2.42
CA GLN A 427 -7.22 18.51 3.69
C GLN A 427 -7.78 17.11 3.93
N LEU A 428 -7.00 16.24 4.56
CA LEU A 428 -7.50 14.95 5.03
C LEU A 428 -8.17 15.09 6.39
N VAL A 429 -9.35 14.48 6.53
CA VAL A 429 -10.09 14.39 7.78
C VAL A 429 -10.44 12.94 8.05
N GLN A 430 -9.91 12.37 9.14
CA GLN A 430 -10.28 11.02 9.58
C GLN A 430 -11.74 11.03 10.01
N THR A 431 -12.53 10.11 9.47
CA THR A 431 -13.91 9.92 9.91
C THR A 431 -13.95 9.18 11.26
N ARG A 432 -15.15 8.88 11.74
CA ARG A 432 -15.34 7.95 12.87
C ARG A 432 -15.49 6.49 12.44
N TYR A 433 -15.49 6.22 11.15
CA TYR A 433 -15.79 4.89 10.61
C TYR A 433 -14.51 4.09 10.45
N SER A 434 -14.56 2.87 10.96
CA SER A 434 -13.47 1.91 10.95
C SER A 434 -14.07 0.52 10.88
N ILE A 435 -13.44 -0.37 10.10
CA ILE A 435 -13.87 -1.76 9.92
C ILE A 435 -12.80 -2.67 10.48
N PRO A 436 -13.10 -3.44 11.54
CA PRO A 436 -12.16 -4.41 12.09
C PRO A 436 -11.80 -5.48 11.05
N VAL A 437 -10.53 -5.83 11.03
CA VAL A 437 -9.96 -6.92 10.22
C VAL A 437 -8.94 -7.69 11.07
N THR A 438 -8.50 -8.85 10.61
CA THR A 438 -7.38 -9.56 11.23
C THR A 438 -6.15 -8.65 11.36
N ARG A 439 -5.42 -8.78 12.48
CA ARG A 439 -4.18 -8.03 12.74
C ARG A 439 -3.22 -8.19 11.58
N GLY A 440 -2.50 -7.12 11.28
CA GLY A 440 -1.46 -7.11 10.28
C GLY A 440 -1.92 -6.76 8.88
N ALA A 441 -3.03 -6.01 8.77
CA ALA A 441 -3.49 -5.49 7.49
C ALA A 441 -2.46 -4.54 6.87
N HIS A 442 -1.96 -4.87 5.67
CA HIS A 442 -0.81 -4.15 5.09
C HIS A 442 -0.85 -3.93 3.57
N SER A 443 -1.66 -4.67 2.82
CA SER A 443 -1.90 -4.40 1.40
C SER A 443 -3.40 -4.29 1.13
N MET A 444 -3.81 -3.34 0.29
CA MET A 444 -5.23 -3.11 -0.01
C MET A 444 -5.46 -2.60 -1.44
N VAL A 445 -6.57 -3.04 -2.04
CA VAL A 445 -7.02 -2.64 -3.38
C VAL A 445 -8.51 -2.26 -3.34
N LEU A 446 -8.86 -1.13 -3.97
CA LEU A 446 -10.25 -0.81 -4.29
C LEU A 446 -10.66 -1.53 -5.57
N VAL A 447 -11.83 -2.17 -5.53
CA VAL A 447 -12.56 -2.57 -6.71
C VAL A 447 -13.62 -1.50 -7.00
N PRO A 448 -13.46 -0.69 -8.06
CA PRO A 448 -14.35 0.43 -8.35
C PRO A 448 -15.77 -0.03 -8.70
#